data_AF-A0A803PNA3-F1
#
_entry.id   AF-A0A803PNA3-F1
#
_cell.length_a   1.000
_cell.length_b   1.000
_cell.length_c   1.000
_cell.angle_alpha   90.00
_cell.angle_beta   90.00
_cell.angle_gamma   90.00
#
_symmetry.space_group_name_H-M   'P 1'
#
loop_
_entity.id
_entity.type
_entity.pdbx_description
1 polymer ?
#
loop_
_entity_poly.entity_id
_entity_poly.type
_entity_poly.pdbx_seq_one_letter_code
_entity_poly.pdbx_strand_id
1 'polypeptide(L)'
;MLREARDDLGKLIEAKTCYKAGNYFAEVVEALEIKEALSWIKSNNWQKVEIETDSLLTVQAIRSDHNMSSTFGLITKDCHALLLSLIDVKLRFIKRSANRVAHAVARHARFFPGCSIFEYNVWPDLKDLLYSECF
;
A
#
# COMPACT_ATOMS: atom_id res chain seq x y z
N MET A 1 -2.86 -0.37 -8.41
CA MET A 1 -2.76 -0.33 -6.95
C MET A 1 -2.18 -1.65 -6.48
N LEU A 2 -0.95 -1.64 -5.95
CA LEU A 2 -0.30 -2.83 -5.39
C LEU A 2 -0.23 -2.67 -3.88
N ARG A 3 -0.51 -3.76 -3.16
CA ARG A 3 -0.31 -3.88 -1.72
C ARG A 3 0.47 -5.14 -1.45
N GLU A 4 1.48 -5.07 -0.61
CA GLU A 4 2.24 -6.23 -0.16
C GLU A 4 2.30 -6.28 1.36
N ALA A 5 2.19 -7.49 1.90
CA ALA A 5 2.41 -7.80 3.31
C ALA A 5 3.63 -8.71 3.42
N ARG A 6 4.52 -8.42 4.36
CA ARG A 6 5.74 -9.20 4.63
C ARG A 6 5.75 -9.69 6.07
N ASP A 7 6.40 -10.84 6.31
CA ASP A 7 6.63 -11.35 7.65
C ASP A 7 7.81 -10.64 8.35
N ASP A 8 8.10 -11.05 9.58
CA ASP A 8 9.19 -10.52 10.41
C ASP A 8 10.60 -10.82 9.84
N LEU A 9 10.70 -11.71 8.86
CA LEU A 9 11.92 -12.01 8.12
C LEU A 9 11.99 -11.25 6.78
N GLY A 10 11.02 -10.38 6.49
CA GLY A 10 10.93 -9.62 5.25
C GLY A 10 10.40 -10.43 4.05
N LYS A 11 9.94 -11.67 4.27
CA LYS A 11 9.38 -12.53 3.22
C LYS A 11 7.98 -12.07 2.85
N LEU A 12 7.70 -11.97 1.56
CA LEU A 12 6.36 -11.64 1.04
C LEU A 12 5.34 -12.72 1.44
N ILE A 13 4.35 -12.34 2.25
CA ILE A 13 3.21 -13.19 2.64
C ILE A 13 2.16 -13.14 1.54
N GLU A 14 1.76 -11.93 1.14
CA GLU A 14 0.70 -11.74 0.18
C GLU A 14 0.85 -10.39 -0.54
N ALA A 15 0.68 -10.42 -1.87
CA ALA A 15 0.64 -9.23 -2.71
C ALA A 15 -0.68 -9.19 -3.49
N LYS A 16 -1.44 -8.11 -3.32
CA LYS A 16 -2.70 -7.92 -4.03
C LYS A 16 -2.60 -6.72 -4.96
N THR A 17 -2.95 -6.93 -6.22
CA THR A 17 -3.13 -5.83 -7.17
C THR A 17 -4.61 -5.64 -7.47
N CYS A 18 -5.04 -4.39 -7.53
CA CYS A 18 -6.31 -4.06 -8.15
C CYS A 18 -6.12 -2.90 -9.13
N TYR A 19 -6.86 -2.99 -10.24
CA TYR A 19 -6.98 -1.91 -11.21
C TYR A 19 -8.38 -1.33 -11.07
N LYS A 20 -8.46 -0.05 -10.69
CA LYS A 20 -9.71 0.70 -10.69
C LYS A 20 -9.67 1.67 -11.86
N ALA A 21 -10.57 1.48 -12.83
CA ALA A 21 -10.70 2.38 -13.96
C ALA A 21 -11.36 3.70 -13.52
N GLY A 22 -10.76 4.84 -13.88
CA GLY A 22 -11.29 6.17 -13.61
C GLY A 22 -10.19 7.24 -13.58
N ASN A 23 -10.57 8.50 -13.73
CA ASN A 23 -9.66 9.65 -13.62
C ASN A 23 -9.74 10.21 -12.19
N TYR A 24 -8.99 9.61 -11.27
CA TYR A 24 -8.92 10.04 -9.88
C TYR A 24 -7.60 10.78 -9.63
N PHE A 25 -7.64 11.81 -8.77
CA PHE A 25 -6.42 12.45 -8.29
C PHE A 25 -5.53 11.44 -7.58
N ALA A 26 -4.22 11.51 -7.84
CA ALA A 26 -3.26 10.57 -7.28
C ALA A 26 -3.35 10.52 -5.74
N GLU A 27 -3.50 11.68 -5.08
CA GLU A 27 -3.65 11.72 -3.63
C GLU A 27 -4.86 10.93 -3.11
N VAL A 28 -5.98 10.93 -3.85
CA VAL A 28 -7.20 10.20 -3.48
C VAL A 28 -6.98 8.69 -3.64
N VAL A 29 -6.30 8.28 -4.71
CA VAL A 29 -5.98 6.87 -4.96
C VAL A 29 -5.08 6.33 -3.84
N GLU A 30 -4.00 7.05 -3.53
CA GLU A 30 -3.03 6.67 -2.48
C GLU A 30 -3.70 6.61 -1.08
N ALA A 31 -4.60 7.55 -0.78
CA ALA A 31 -5.35 7.53 0.48
C ALA A 31 -6.31 6.33 0.57
N LEU A 32 -6.99 5.97 -0.54
CA LEU A 32 -7.82 4.77 -0.59
C LEU A 32 -6.97 3.49 -0.47
N GLU A 33 -5.77 3.50 -1.04
CA GLU A 33 -4.77 2.44 -0.93
C GLU A 33 -4.50 2.07 0.53
N ILE A 34 -4.18 3.10 1.33
CA ILE A 34 -3.87 2.96 2.75
C ILE A 34 -5.12 2.58 3.54
N LYS A 35 -6.28 3.20 3.27
CA LYS A 35 -7.55 2.87 3.94
C LYS A 35 -7.90 1.39 3.81
N GLU A 36 -7.80 0.85 2.60
CA GLU A 36 -8.10 -0.55 2.36
C GLU A 36 -7.04 -1.48 2.99
N ALA A 37 -5.75 -1.10 2.99
CA ALA A 37 -4.70 -1.86 3.70
C ALA A 37 -4.98 -1.93 5.21
N LEU A 38 -5.34 -0.81 5.84
CA LEU A 38 -5.74 -0.75 7.25
C LEU A 38 -7.00 -1.60 7.53
N SER A 39 -7.99 -1.52 6.65
CA SER A 39 -9.23 -2.32 6.77
C SER A 39 -8.92 -3.82 6.70
N TRP A 40 -7.96 -4.20 5.87
CA TRP A 40 -7.54 -5.57 5.70
C TRP A 40 -6.78 -6.10 6.92
N ILE A 41 -5.82 -5.33 7.44
CA ILE A 41 -5.12 -5.61 8.71
C ILE A 41 -6.15 -5.82 9.83
N LYS A 42 -7.14 -4.93 9.91
CA LYS A 42 -8.24 -5.04 10.88
C LYS A 42 -9.04 -6.32 10.71
N SER A 43 -9.43 -6.66 9.47
CA SER A 43 -10.24 -7.85 9.19
C SER A 43 -9.54 -9.17 9.52
N ASN A 44 -8.21 -9.21 9.43
CA ASN A 44 -7.42 -10.39 9.77
C ASN A 44 -6.86 -10.38 11.20
N ASN A 45 -7.17 -9.36 12.01
CA ASN A 45 -6.59 -9.15 13.35
C ASN A 45 -5.05 -9.19 13.37
N TRP A 46 -4.41 -8.68 12.32
CA TRP A 46 -2.95 -8.58 12.29
C TRP A 46 -2.47 -7.49 13.25
N GLN A 47 -1.37 -7.76 13.96
CA GLN A 47 -0.73 -6.86 14.92
C GLN A 47 0.74 -6.69 14.54
N LYS A 48 1.38 -5.62 15.01
CA LYS A 48 2.80 -5.32 14.73
C LYS A 48 3.10 -5.20 13.23
N VAL A 49 2.23 -4.50 12.49
CA VAL A 49 2.33 -4.35 11.03
C VAL A 49 2.89 -2.97 10.68
N GLU A 50 3.86 -2.93 9.76
CA GLU A 50 4.33 -1.69 9.15
C GLU A 50 3.77 -1.57 7.72
N ILE A 51 3.06 -0.48 7.44
CA ILE A 51 2.56 -0.12 6.12
C ILE A 51 3.51 0.90 5.52
N GLU A 52 4.02 0.63 4.33
CA GLU A 52 4.88 1.52 3.58
C GLU A 52 4.15 2.14 2.37
N THR A 53 4.38 3.42 2.12
CA THR A 53 3.81 4.15 0.97
C THR A 53 4.83 5.16 0.44
N ASP A 54 4.81 5.42 -0.86
CA ASP A 54 5.60 6.48 -1.50
C ASP A 54 4.85 7.82 -1.60
N SER A 55 3.70 7.95 -0.93
CA SER A 55 2.96 9.21 -0.81
C SER A 55 3.22 9.90 0.54
N LEU A 56 4.25 10.76 0.56
CA LEU A 56 4.54 11.59 1.74
C LEU A 56 3.34 12.46 2.14
N LEU A 57 2.62 12.98 1.14
CA LEU A 57 1.42 13.81 1.34
C LEU A 57 0.36 13.07 2.14
N THR A 58 0.08 11.82 1.79
CA THR A 58 -0.93 11.01 2.46
C THR A 58 -0.49 10.65 3.88
N VAL A 59 0.79 10.30 4.09
CA VAL A 59 1.33 10.04 5.43
C VAL A 59 1.22 11.27 6.33
N GLN A 60 1.57 12.45 5.82
CA GLN A 60 1.47 13.70 6.57
C GLN A 60 0.02 14.03 6.92
N ALA A 61 -0.90 13.93 5.96
CA ALA A 61 -2.32 14.24 6.16
C ALA A 61 -2.99 13.30 7.18
N ILE A 62 -2.65 12.01 7.18
CA ILE A 62 -3.16 11.04 8.17
C ILE A 62 -2.62 11.36 9.56
N ARG A 63 -1.34 11.75 9.68
CA ARG A 63 -0.71 12.04 10.98
C ARG A 63 -1.10 13.39 11.57
N SER A 64 -1.44 14.37 10.73
CA SER A 64 -1.72 15.73 11.17
C SER A 64 -3.15 15.93 11.67
N ASP A 65 -4.02 14.91 11.56
CA ASP A 65 -5.47 14.94 11.90
C ASP A 65 -6.17 16.21 11.40
N HIS A 66 -5.74 16.72 10.23
CA HIS A 66 -6.27 17.96 9.71
C HIS A 66 -7.68 17.75 9.17
N ASN A 67 -8.62 18.53 9.70
CA ASN A 67 -10.03 18.42 9.34
C ASN A 67 -10.27 19.12 7.98
N MET A 68 -10.05 18.38 6.89
CA MET A 68 -10.29 18.85 5.52
C MET A 68 -11.64 18.30 5.01
N SER A 69 -12.46 19.17 4.40
CA SER A 69 -13.77 18.80 3.82
C SER A 69 -13.68 18.22 2.41
N SER A 70 -12.47 18.05 1.86
CA SER A 70 -12.24 17.44 0.56
C SER A 70 -12.40 15.91 0.60
N THR A 71 -12.63 15.27 -0.55
CA THR A 71 -12.66 13.80 -0.65
C THR A 71 -11.41 13.16 -0.06
N PHE A 72 -10.23 13.72 -0.38
CA PHE A 72 -8.97 13.30 0.21
C PHE A 72 -8.98 13.42 1.74
N GLY A 73 -9.42 14.56 2.27
CA GLY A 73 -9.52 14.83 3.70
C GLY A 73 -10.41 13.86 4.47
N LEU A 74 -11.56 13.52 3.90
CA LEU A 74 -12.47 12.52 4.48
C LEU A 74 -11.81 11.14 4.54
N ILE A 75 -11.09 10.74 3.48
CA ILE A 75 -10.41 9.44 3.43
C ILE A 75 -9.23 9.41 4.42
N THR A 76 -8.44 10.47 4.52
CA THR A 76 -7.31 10.53 5.47
C THR A 76 -7.80 10.50 6.91
N LYS A 77 -8.95 11.10 7.20
CA LYS A 77 -9.60 11.03 8.51
C LYS A 77 -10.07 9.60 8.84
N ASP A 78 -10.67 8.91 7.88
CA ASP A 78 -11.01 7.49 8.04
C ASP A 78 -9.77 6.63 8.30
N CYS A 79 -8.68 6.89 7.58
CA CYS A 79 -7.41 6.18 7.78
C CYS A 79 -6.85 6.44 9.19
N HIS A 80 -6.88 7.69 9.65
CA HIS A 80 -6.42 8.07 10.99
C HIS A 80 -7.23 7.33 12.07
N ALA A 81 -8.56 7.32 11.96
CA ALA A 81 -9.43 6.60 12.88
C ALA A 81 -9.19 5.08 12.86
N LEU A 82 -8.97 4.49 11.69
CA LEU A 82 -8.62 3.07 11.58
C LEU A 82 -7.29 2.76 12.24
N LEU A 83 -6.26 3.58 11.99
CA LEU A 83 -4.92 3.40 12.55
C LEU A 83 -4.93 3.47 14.09
N LEU A 84 -5.70 4.39 14.67
CA LEU A 84 -5.91 4.47 16.12
C LEU A 84 -6.66 3.25 16.71
N SER A 85 -7.46 2.55 15.89
CA SER A 85 -8.19 1.35 16.34
C SER A 85 -7.36 0.06 16.27
N LEU A 86 -6.16 0.11 15.70
CA LEU A 86 -5.28 -1.04 15.47
C LEU A 86 -4.13 -1.07 16.49
N ILE A 87 -3.64 -2.27 16.79
CA ILE A 87 -2.59 -2.49 17.78
C ILE A 87 -1.23 -2.59 17.08
N ASP A 88 -0.32 -1.67 17.42
CA ASP A 88 1.07 -1.61 16.91
C ASP A 88 1.15 -1.60 15.37
N VAL A 89 0.27 -0.83 14.73
CA VAL A 89 0.32 -0.60 13.28
C VAL A 89 0.97 0.75 13.00
N LYS A 90 2.03 0.73 12.16
CA LYS A 90 2.79 1.93 11.81
C LYS A 90 2.61 2.23 10.33
N LEU A 91 2.49 3.51 10.00
CA LEU A 91 2.49 4.01 8.63
C LEU A 91 3.80 4.74 8.37
N ARG A 92 4.60 4.31 7.39
CA ARG A 92 5.90 4.86 7.02
C ARG A 92 5.91 5.34 5.57
N PHE A 93 6.57 6.47 5.34
CA PHE A 93 6.90 6.93 3.99
C PHE A 93 8.23 6.32 3.55
N ILE A 94 8.25 5.73 2.35
CA ILE A 94 9.46 5.27 1.67
C ILE A 94 9.64 6.04 0.35
N LYS A 95 10.89 6.28 -0.05
CA LYS A 95 11.13 6.93 -1.35
C LYS A 95 10.69 5.98 -2.47
N ARG A 96 10.07 6.54 -3.52
CA ARG A 96 9.68 5.79 -4.73
C ARG A 96 10.81 4.98 -5.36
N SER A 97 12.06 5.42 -5.19
CA SER A 97 13.25 4.68 -5.63
C SER A 97 13.45 3.34 -4.91
N ALA A 98 13.03 3.24 -3.65
CA ALA A 98 13.01 2.01 -2.84
C ALA A 98 11.66 1.28 -2.94
N ASN A 99 10.69 1.83 -3.67
CA ASN A 99 9.41 1.18 -3.97
C ASN A 99 9.30 0.79 -5.45
N ARG A 100 10.45 0.59 -6.11
CA ARG A 100 10.52 0.34 -7.56
C ARG A 100 9.82 -0.95 -7.93
N VAL A 101 9.95 -1.99 -7.10
CA VAL A 101 9.22 -3.26 -7.26
C VAL A 101 7.73 -3.00 -7.27
N ALA A 102 7.22 -2.28 -6.25
CA ALA A 102 5.78 -2.09 -6.16
C ALA A 102 5.23 -1.22 -7.30
N HIS A 103 5.97 -0.19 -7.69
CA HIS A 103 5.62 0.68 -8.80
C HIS A 103 5.67 -0.05 -10.15
N ALA A 104 6.64 -0.94 -10.36
CA ALA A 104 6.74 -1.78 -11.54
C ALA A 104 5.54 -2.74 -11.65
N VAL A 105 5.19 -3.41 -10.54
CA VAL A 105 4.04 -4.30 -10.46
C VAL A 105 2.72 -3.54 -10.69
N ALA A 106 2.53 -2.39 -10.02
CA ALA A 106 1.33 -1.58 -10.18
C ALA A 106 1.15 -1.07 -11.61
N ARG A 107 2.26 -0.73 -12.29
CA ARG A 107 2.26 -0.36 -13.70
C ARG A 107 1.92 -1.56 -14.60
N HIS A 108 2.40 -2.76 -14.27
CA HIS A 108 2.10 -3.98 -15.02
C HIS A 108 0.63 -4.41 -14.86
N ALA A 109 0.06 -4.29 -13.66
CA ALA A 109 -1.35 -4.59 -13.39
C ALA A 109 -2.33 -3.72 -14.20
N ARG A 110 -1.89 -2.57 -14.74
CA ARG A 110 -2.67 -1.77 -15.69
C ARG A 110 -2.93 -2.49 -17.02
N PHE A 111 -2.04 -3.39 -17.41
CA PHE A 111 -2.17 -4.20 -18.63
C PHE A 111 -2.90 -5.52 -18.37
N PHE A 112 -2.99 -5.96 -17.11
CA PHE A 112 -3.65 -7.22 -16.70
C PHE A 112 -4.60 -7.02 -15.50
N PRO A 113 -5.81 -6.48 -15.74
CA PRO A 113 -6.80 -6.30 -14.67
C PRO A 113 -7.27 -7.66 -14.12
N GLY A 114 -7.14 -7.87 -12.81
CA GLY A 114 -7.63 -9.06 -12.11
C GLY A 114 -6.57 -10.08 -11.65
N CYS A 115 -5.28 -9.79 -11.83
CA CYS A 115 -4.21 -10.70 -11.41
C CYS A 115 -3.87 -10.57 -9.91
N SER A 116 -4.06 -11.67 -9.17
CA SER A 116 -3.39 -11.89 -7.88
C SER A 116 -2.01 -12.48 -8.14
N ILE A 117 -0.95 -11.82 -7.67
CA ILE A 117 0.43 -12.31 -7.83
C ILE A 117 0.78 -13.07 -6.55
N PHE A 118 1.01 -14.38 -6.67
CA PHE A 118 1.49 -15.24 -5.60
C PHE A 118 2.98 -15.51 -5.78
N GLU A 119 3.71 -15.88 -4.71
CA GLU A 119 5.15 -16.19 -4.71
C GLU A 119 5.56 -17.20 -5.82
N TYR A 120 4.67 -18.15 -6.14
CA TYR A 120 4.91 -19.15 -7.20
C TYR A 120 4.61 -18.66 -8.62
N ASN A 121 3.94 -17.51 -8.76
CA ASN A 121 3.57 -16.86 -10.03
C ASN A 121 4.32 -15.52 -10.22
N VAL A 122 5.43 -15.30 -9.51
CA VAL A 122 6.29 -14.14 -9.74
C VAL A 122 6.91 -14.27 -11.13
N TRP A 123 6.54 -13.35 -12.01
CA TRP A 123 6.99 -13.31 -13.39
C TRP A 123 8.52 -13.20 -13.42
N PRO A 124 9.23 -13.82 -14.39
CA PRO A 124 10.69 -13.83 -14.43
C PRO A 124 11.32 -12.45 -14.29
N ASP A 125 10.76 -11.43 -14.95
CA ASP A 125 11.23 -10.04 -14.90
C ASP A 125 11.09 -9.37 -13.52
N LEU A 126 10.18 -9.88 -12.69
CA LEU A 126 9.89 -9.36 -11.35
C LEU A 126 10.76 -10.04 -10.29
N LYS A 127 11.19 -11.29 -10.54
CA LYS A 127 12.20 -11.97 -9.72
C LYS A 127 13.52 -11.20 -9.74
N ASP A 128 13.99 -10.78 -10.91
CA ASP A 128 15.27 -10.05 -11.01
C ASP A 128 15.25 -8.72 -10.25
N LEU A 129 14.11 -8.01 -10.24
CA LEU A 129 13.96 -6.78 -9.46
C LEU A 129 13.90 -7.05 -7.95
N LEU A 130 13.19 -8.09 -7.51
CA LEU A 130 13.11 -8.52 -6.11
C LEU A 130 14.48 -8.94 -5.56
N TYR A 131 15.28 -9.66 -6.35
CA TYR A 131 16.64 -10.08 -5.95
C TYR A 131 17.66 -8.93 -6.02
N SER A 132 17.41 -7.89 -6.81
CA SER A 132 18.30 -6.72 -6.91
C SER A 132 18.24 -5.76 -5.72
N GLU A 133 17.19 -5.82 -4.88
CA GLU A 133 17.06 -4.99 -3.68
C GLU A 133 17.40 -5.77 -2.37
N CYS A 134 17.97 -6.97 -2.47
CA CYS A 134 18.47 -7.74 -1.33
C CYS A 134 19.91 -7.38 -0.88
N PHE A 135 20.43 -6.19 -1.22
CA PHE A 135 21.72 -5.68 -0.70
C PHE A 135 21.70 -4.17 -0.47
#